data_AF-A0A0S8IN44-F1
#
_entry.id   AF-A0A0S8IN44-F1
#
_cell.length_a   1.000
_cell.length_b   1.000
_cell.length_c   1.000
_cell.angle_alpha   90.00
_cell.angle_beta   90.00
_cell.angle_gamma   90.00
#
_symmetry.space_group_name_H-M   'P 1'
#
loop_
_entity.id
_entity.type
_entity.pdbx_description
1 polymer ?
#
loop_
_entity_poly.entity_id
_entity_poly.type
_entity_poly.pdbx_seq_one_letter_code
_entity_poly.pdbx_strand_id
1 'polypeptide(L)'
;TVRPPSWRRCSLYVRNKALLLTLEQVETALKHGSKAGPFFMGLWNLPPSGPEATWTKVYLGDYYAGGGRRDDAKAAYVACVRGDLGRTDLTPMALNGLAALYIKYGNRLGATCCLATSLLADRSNPETLKLVYSLLNRQNFGAQAARLARLYPRILLAPSVLPTLATPKAGAEPLLPGRIYAKVVPSVVLIHSRRRSGTGFCVGSPGILLTADQATGGQDTLDVYPFQIDDGKPVRTRKLVGKVITRWKRRGLAVVRVADPPPTLTALDLVAANPSPGEKVFAIGNPGLGIQVLEQSISEGLVSSVGRVIRGNVYLQHTIAVSPGIAGGPLLNDRGQVVGVNSHAAILDGIGFAVPSEEVRKLFPKP
;
A
#
# COMPACT_ATOMS: atom_id res chain seq x y z
N THR A 1 25.70 -12.20 4.16
CA THR A 1 25.55 -11.63 2.80
C THR A 1 25.62 -12.75 1.79
N VAL A 2 24.48 -13.28 1.35
CA VAL A 2 24.43 -14.34 0.33
C VAL A 2 24.69 -13.67 -1.02
N ARG A 3 25.87 -13.89 -1.61
CA ARG A 3 26.14 -13.50 -3.01
C ARG A 3 25.32 -14.42 -3.92
N PRO A 4 24.55 -13.89 -4.89
CA PRO A 4 23.85 -14.73 -5.86
C PRO A 4 24.86 -15.43 -6.80
N PRO A 5 24.64 -16.69 -7.22
CA PRO A 5 25.70 -17.53 -7.80
C PRO A 5 26.10 -17.14 -9.23
N SER A 6 25.21 -16.49 -9.98
CA SER A 6 25.52 -15.84 -11.27
C SER A 6 24.26 -15.17 -11.83
N TRP A 7 24.47 -14.09 -12.57
CA TRP A 7 23.43 -13.38 -13.30
C TRP A 7 23.33 -13.89 -14.74
N ARG A 8 22.12 -14.12 -15.26
CA ARG A 8 21.88 -14.44 -16.68
C ARG A 8 20.97 -13.39 -17.32
N ARG A 9 21.31 -12.95 -18.53
CA ARG A 9 20.40 -12.14 -19.36
C ARG A 9 19.19 -12.99 -19.75
N CYS A 10 17.98 -12.49 -19.47
CA CYS A 10 16.75 -13.16 -19.87
C CYS A 10 16.24 -12.60 -21.19
N SER A 11 15.84 -13.46 -22.12
CA SER A 11 14.98 -13.08 -23.25
C SER A 11 13.57 -12.83 -22.72
N LEU A 12 13.08 -11.60 -22.86
CA LEU A 12 11.71 -11.28 -22.47
C LEU A 12 10.74 -11.96 -23.44
N TYR A 13 9.82 -12.75 -22.90
CA TYR A 13 8.66 -13.21 -23.64
C TYR A 13 7.45 -12.46 -23.13
N VAL A 14 6.71 -11.80 -24.03
CA VAL A 14 5.46 -11.11 -23.70
C VAL A 14 4.42 -11.52 -24.74
N ARG A 15 3.32 -12.13 -24.30
CA ARG A 15 2.29 -12.68 -25.20
C ARG A 15 1.66 -11.62 -26.10
N ASN A 16 1.62 -10.38 -25.63
CA ASN A 16 1.17 -9.25 -26.42
C ASN A 16 2.31 -8.78 -27.34
N LYS A 17 2.18 -9.09 -28.64
CA LYS A 17 3.19 -8.79 -29.68
C LYS A 17 3.52 -7.30 -29.78
N ALA A 18 2.55 -6.40 -29.58
CA ALA A 18 2.79 -4.96 -29.57
C ALA A 18 3.60 -4.53 -28.34
N LEU A 19 3.38 -5.20 -27.21
CA LEU A 19 4.11 -4.98 -25.96
C LEU A 19 5.56 -5.48 -26.05
N LEU A 20 5.76 -6.64 -26.66
CA LEU A 20 7.08 -7.20 -26.96
C LEU A 20 7.88 -6.25 -27.87
N LEU A 21 7.28 -5.80 -28.98
CA LEU A 21 7.90 -4.83 -29.89
C LEU A 21 8.29 -3.53 -29.19
N THR A 22 7.45 -3.05 -28.26
CA THR A 22 7.75 -1.83 -27.48
C THR A 22 8.97 -2.06 -26.57
N LEU A 23 9.07 -3.22 -25.92
CA LEU A 23 10.22 -3.57 -25.06
C LEU A 23 11.50 -3.77 -25.87
N GLU A 24 11.41 -4.38 -27.06
CA GLU A 24 12.52 -4.53 -28.00
C GLU A 24 12.99 -3.18 -28.56
N GLN A 25 12.08 -2.24 -28.81
CA GLN A 25 12.41 -0.87 -29.21
C GLN A 25 13.12 -0.09 -28.08
N VAL A 26 12.69 -0.28 -26.83
CA VAL A 26 13.39 0.26 -25.65
C VAL A 26 14.79 -0.33 -25.52
N GLU A 27 14.93 -1.65 -25.68
CA GLU A 27 16.23 -2.34 -25.65
C GLU A 27 17.16 -1.87 -26.77
N THR A 28 16.61 -1.58 -27.95
CA THR A 28 17.37 -1.07 -29.12
C THR A 28 17.79 0.39 -28.92
N ALA A 29 16.90 1.23 -28.38
CA ALA A 29 17.22 2.62 -28.04
C ALA A 29 18.30 2.72 -26.95
N LEU A 30 18.41 1.73 -26.06
CA LEU A 30 19.47 1.62 -25.07
C LEU A 30 20.84 1.23 -25.67
N LYS A 31 20.87 0.54 -26.81
CA LYS A 31 22.13 0.15 -27.49
C LYS A 31 22.79 1.32 -28.22
N HIS A 32 22.04 2.37 -28.56
CA HIS A 32 22.57 3.57 -29.20
C HIS A 32 22.65 4.73 -28.18
N GLY A 33 23.81 4.88 -27.55
CA GLY A 33 24.18 6.14 -26.88
C GLY A 33 24.65 6.07 -25.43
N SER A 34 24.67 4.90 -24.78
CA SER A 34 25.19 4.80 -23.40
C SER A 34 26.04 3.54 -23.18
N LYS A 35 27.24 3.72 -22.61
CA LYS A 35 28.10 2.64 -22.09
C LYS A 35 27.59 2.03 -20.77
N ALA A 36 26.49 2.54 -20.22
CA ALA A 36 25.85 2.08 -18.98
C ALA A 36 24.33 2.18 -19.11
N GLY A 37 23.65 1.04 -19.30
CA GLY A 37 22.19 0.97 -19.43
C GLY A 37 21.61 -0.13 -18.55
N PRO A 38 20.36 -0.01 -18.06
CA PRO A 38 19.74 -1.06 -17.28
C PRO A 38 19.42 -2.28 -18.16
N PHE A 39 19.69 -3.48 -17.62
CA PHE A 39 19.36 -4.75 -18.28
C PHE A 39 18.44 -5.60 -17.39
N PHE A 40 17.62 -6.44 -18.02
CA PHE A 40 16.87 -7.48 -17.32
C PHE A 40 17.80 -8.65 -16.98
N MET A 41 18.00 -8.92 -15.69
CA MET A 41 18.84 -10.02 -15.24
C MET A 41 18.05 -11.00 -14.35
N GLY A 42 18.18 -12.29 -14.64
CA GLY A 42 17.67 -13.37 -13.80
C GLY A 42 18.74 -13.88 -12.84
N LEU A 43 18.32 -14.32 -11.67
CA LEU A 43 19.17 -14.84 -10.60
C LEU A 43 19.03 -16.37 -10.57
N TRP A 44 20.10 -17.12 -10.81
CA TRP A 44 20.06 -18.58 -10.89
C TRP A 44 20.34 -19.20 -9.51
N ASN A 45 19.29 -19.58 -8.77
CA ASN A 45 19.34 -20.74 -7.87
C ASN A 45 17.95 -21.12 -7.37
N LEU A 46 17.36 -22.15 -7.98
CA LEU A 46 16.51 -23.20 -7.41
C LEU A 46 16.02 -24.01 -8.63
N PRO A 47 16.45 -25.28 -8.83
CA PRO A 47 15.81 -26.10 -9.83
C PRO A 47 14.34 -26.30 -9.43
N PRO A 48 13.38 -26.19 -10.35
CA PRO A 48 11.99 -26.51 -10.09
C PRO A 48 11.85 -28.04 -10.12
N SER A 49 12.36 -28.76 -9.12
CA SER A 49 12.03 -30.18 -8.97
C SER A 49 10.74 -30.30 -8.16
N GLY A 50 9.61 -30.01 -8.81
CA GLY A 50 8.28 -30.23 -8.25
C GLY A 50 7.18 -29.58 -9.10
N PRO A 51 6.01 -30.23 -9.26
CA PRO A 51 4.87 -29.71 -10.03
C PRO A 51 4.29 -28.38 -9.49
N GLU A 52 4.76 -27.88 -8.34
CA GLU A 52 4.32 -26.62 -7.73
C GLU A 52 5.24 -25.40 -7.97
N ALA A 53 6.33 -25.54 -8.73
CA ALA A 53 7.30 -24.47 -8.94
C ALA A 53 6.79 -23.35 -9.89
N THR A 54 6.00 -22.44 -9.33
CA THR A 54 5.22 -21.39 -10.01
C THR A 54 5.88 -20.00 -10.03
N TRP A 55 7.09 -19.84 -9.49
CA TRP A 55 7.71 -18.52 -9.29
C TRP A 55 9.16 -18.45 -9.79
N THR A 56 9.50 -17.42 -10.57
CA THR A 56 10.89 -17.07 -10.90
C THR A 56 11.14 -15.61 -10.50
N LYS A 57 12.03 -15.39 -9.53
CA LYS A 57 12.42 -14.05 -9.11
C LYS A 57 13.38 -13.45 -10.14
N VAL A 58 12.92 -12.45 -10.87
CA VAL A 58 13.73 -11.63 -11.79
C VAL A 58 14.14 -10.38 -11.02
N TYR A 59 15.36 -9.87 -11.20
CA TYR A 59 15.80 -8.63 -10.55
C TYR A 59 16.31 -7.65 -11.59
N LEU A 60 16.12 -6.35 -11.38
CA LEU A 60 16.82 -5.36 -12.19
C LEU A 60 18.22 -5.14 -11.60
N GLY A 61 19.22 -5.06 -12.47
CA GLY A 61 20.59 -4.74 -12.09
C GLY A 61 21.26 -3.81 -13.10
N ASP A 62 22.21 -3.01 -12.62
CA ASP A 62 23.08 -2.17 -13.44
C ASP A 62 24.23 -3.03 -14.00
N TYR A 63 24.57 -2.87 -15.29
CA TYR A 63 25.73 -3.54 -15.92
C TYR A 63 26.74 -2.50 -16.42
N TYR A 64 27.99 -2.62 -15.97
CA TYR A 64 29.11 -1.80 -16.42
C TYR A 64 30.00 -2.60 -17.39
N ALA A 65 29.96 -2.26 -18.68
CA ALA A 65 30.83 -2.87 -19.67
C ALA A 65 32.22 -2.19 -19.61
N GLY A 66 33.09 -2.62 -18.69
CA GLY A 66 34.44 -2.04 -18.64
C GLY A 66 35.39 -2.44 -17.50
N GLY A 67 35.05 -3.38 -16.64
CA GLY A 67 35.97 -3.81 -15.58
C GLY A 67 35.23 -4.57 -14.49
N GLY A 68 35.55 -5.85 -14.36
CA GLY A 68 34.78 -6.84 -13.61
C GLY A 68 34.31 -6.41 -12.22
N ARG A 69 32.99 -6.35 -12.06
CA ARG A 69 32.25 -6.97 -10.95
C ARG A 69 30.77 -7.12 -11.37
N ARG A 70 30.33 -8.37 -11.57
CA ARG A 70 28.91 -8.74 -11.79
C ARG A 70 28.05 -8.56 -10.52
N ASP A 71 28.68 -8.30 -9.38
CA ASP A 71 28.07 -8.38 -8.05
C ASP A 71 27.49 -7.04 -7.54
N ASP A 72 27.66 -5.94 -8.27
CA ASP A 72 27.20 -4.60 -7.86
C ASP A 72 25.77 -4.26 -8.29
N ALA A 73 25.02 -5.23 -8.82
CA ALA A 73 23.60 -5.07 -9.11
C ALA A 73 22.84 -4.76 -7.80
N LYS A 74 22.49 -3.49 -7.59
CA LYS A 74 21.55 -3.09 -6.54
C LYS A 74 20.20 -3.69 -6.90
N ALA A 75 19.68 -4.56 -6.05
CA ALA A 75 18.35 -5.14 -6.19
C ALA A 75 17.30 -4.03 -6.24
N ALA A 76 16.93 -3.59 -7.44
CA ALA A 76 15.76 -2.79 -7.66
C ALA A 76 14.63 -3.74 -8.06
N TYR A 77 13.58 -3.77 -7.25
CA TYR A 77 12.42 -4.65 -7.34
C TYR A 77 12.04 -5.02 -8.78
N VAL A 78 12.08 -6.32 -9.09
CA VAL A 78 11.23 -6.88 -10.14
C VAL A 78 10.59 -8.15 -9.57
N ALA A 79 9.29 -8.30 -9.76
CA ALA A 79 8.58 -9.55 -9.55
C ALA A 79 7.94 -9.88 -10.89
N CYS A 80 8.53 -10.82 -11.62
CA CYS A 80 7.88 -11.47 -12.76
C CYS A 80 7.18 -12.72 -12.24
N VAL A 81 5.96 -12.96 -12.69
CA VAL A 81 5.22 -14.20 -12.40
C VAL A 81 5.32 -15.08 -13.65
N ARG A 82 5.61 -16.37 -13.45
CA ARG A 82 5.42 -17.38 -14.50
C ARG A 82 3.91 -17.62 -14.58
N GLY A 83 3.27 -17.13 -15.63
CA GLY A 83 1.90 -17.50 -15.96
C GLY A 83 1.82 -18.95 -16.42
N ASP A 84 0.61 -19.51 -16.33
CA ASP A 84 0.30 -20.90 -16.69
C ASP A 84 0.87 -21.31 -18.06
N LEU A 85 1.23 -22.59 -18.16
CA LEU A 85 1.84 -23.20 -19.36
C LEU A 85 3.25 -22.68 -19.72
N GLY A 86 3.99 -22.17 -18.74
CA GLY A 86 5.40 -21.82 -18.92
C GLY A 86 5.67 -20.43 -19.51
N ARG A 87 4.75 -19.47 -19.36
CA ARG A 87 4.84 -18.12 -19.96
C ARG A 87 5.26 -17.09 -18.90
N THR A 88 5.96 -16.02 -19.29
CA THR A 88 6.38 -14.94 -18.35
C THR A 88 5.53 -13.69 -18.63
N ASP A 89 4.90 -13.10 -17.62
CA ASP A 89 4.17 -11.83 -17.77
C ASP A 89 4.80 -10.72 -16.89
N LEU A 90 5.06 -9.56 -17.51
CA LEU A 90 5.44 -8.34 -16.80
C LEU A 90 4.19 -7.67 -16.24
N THR A 91 4.13 -7.50 -14.91
CA THR A 91 3.00 -6.81 -14.28
C THR A 91 3.05 -5.30 -14.54
N PRO A 92 1.91 -4.58 -14.55
CA PRO A 92 1.87 -3.11 -14.56
C PRO A 92 2.78 -2.48 -13.49
N MET A 93 2.91 -3.13 -12.32
CA MET A 93 3.83 -2.69 -11.27
C MET A 93 5.30 -2.75 -11.70
N ALA A 94 5.74 -3.86 -12.31
CA ALA A 94 7.12 -4.02 -12.76
C ALA A 94 7.49 -2.93 -13.78
N LEU A 95 6.54 -2.60 -14.65
CA LEU A 95 6.67 -1.52 -15.63
C LEU A 95 6.74 -0.14 -14.97
N ASN A 96 5.93 0.11 -13.94
CA ASN A 96 5.98 1.37 -13.20
C ASN A 96 7.28 1.54 -12.40
N GLY A 97 7.79 0.47 -11.78
CA GLY A 97 9.08 0.47 -11.09
C GLY A 97 10.25 0.73 -12.04
N LEU A 98 10.20 0.09 -13.22
CA LEU A 98 11.18 0.29 -14.28
C LEU A 98 11.15 1.73 -14.83
N ALA A 99 9.96 2.32 -14.98
CA ALA A 99 9.80 3.72 -15.37
C ALA A 99 10.46 4.67 -14.37
N ALA A 100 10.29 4.44 -13.06
CA ALA A 100 10.89 5.26 -12.02
C ALA A 100 12.43 5.22 -12.05
N LEU A 101 13.02 4.07 -12.34
CA LEU A 101 14.46 3.93 -12.51
C LEU A 101 14.96 4.64 -13.77
N TYR A 102 14.25 4.49 -14.89
CA TYR A 102 14.59 5.22 -16.12
C TYR A 102 14.57 6.73 -15.93
N ILE A 103 13.59 7.25 -15.17
CA ILE A 103 13.54 8.68 -14.80
C ILE A 103 14.77 9.08 -13.98
N LYS A 104 15.12 8.28 -12.96
CA LYS A 104 16.27 8.54 -12.09
C LYS A 104 17.59 8.70 -12.89
N TYR A 105 17.72 7.95 -13.98
CA TYR A 105 18.90 7.99 -14.85
C TYR A 105 18.73 8.88 -16.09
N GLY A 106 17.73 9.77 -16.12
CA GLY A 106 17.51 10.72 -17.21
C GLY A 106 16.94 10.12 -18.50
N ASN A 107 16.59 8.84 -18.53
CA ASN A 107 16.03 8.15 -19.70
C ASN A 107 14.51 8.33 -19.78
N ARG A 108 14.09 9.52 -20.21
CA ARG A 108 12.66 9.88 -20.36
C ARG A 108 11.90 9.01 -21.36
N LEU A 109 12.57 8.54 -22.42
CA LEU A 109 11.95 7.70 -23.44
C LEU A 109 11.61 6.30 -22.89
N GLY A 110 12.57 5.65 -22.24
CA GLY A 110 12.37 4.34 -21.61
C GLY A 110 11.29 4.36 -20.52
N ALA A 111 11.24 5.44 -19.74
CA ALA A 111 10.16 5.65 -18.76
C ALA A 111 8.79 5.78 -19.42
N THR A 112 8.69 6.53 -20.52
CA THR A 112 7.45 6.73 -21.27
C THR A 112 6.93 5.42 -21.85
N CYS A 113 7.82 4.61 -22.43
CA CYS A 113 7.46 3.29 -22.96
C CYS A 113 6.94 2.39 -21.84
N CYS A 114 7.61 2.31 -20.69
CA CYS A 114 7.15 1.50 -19.57
C CYS A 114 5.77 1.92 -19.05
N LEU A 115 5.51 3.22 -18.93
CA LEU A 115 4.20 3.74 -18.51
C LEU A 115 3.11 3.44 -19.55
N ALA A 116 3.42 3.58 -20.85
CA ALA A 116 2.50 3.23 -21.93
C ALA A 116 2.17 1.73 -21.93
N THR A 117 3.17 0.88 -21.70
CA THR A 117 3.06 -0.57 -21.55
C THR A 117 2.23 -0.94 -20.31
N SER A 118 2.39 -0.23 -19.19
CA SER A 118 1.55 -0.42 -17.99
C SER A 118 0.09 -0.07 -18.25
N LEU A 119 -0.18 1.00 -19.00
CA LEU A 119 -1.53 1.39 -19.40
C LEU A 119 -2.17 0.38 -20.36
N LEU A 120 -1.39 -0.19 -21.28
CA LEU A 120 -1.87 -1.21 -22.22
C LEU A 120 -2.25 -2.52 -21.51
N ALA A 121 -1.56 -2.84 -20.41
CA ALA A 121 -1.76 -4.08 -19.67
C ALA A 121 -3.03 -4.07 -18.79
N ASP A 122 -3.48 -2.90 -18.29
CA ASP A 122 -4.65 -2.82 -17.41
C ASP A 122 -5.43 -1.49 -17.59
N ARG A 123 -6.16 -1.41 -18.71
CA ARG A 123 -6.98 -0.23 -19.07
C ARG A 123 -8.29 -0.12 -18.29
N SER A 124 -8.73 -1.19 -17.63
CA SER A 124 -10.02 -1.25 -16.93
C SER A 124 -9.92 -0.88 -15.45
N ASN A 125 -8.71 -0.79 -14.90
CA ASN A 125 -8.48 -0.48 -13.50
C ASN A 125 -8.39 1.04 -13.23
N PRO A 126 -9.38 1.62 -12.51
CA PRO A 126 -9.42 3.06 -12.23
C PRO A 126 -8.20 3.58 -11.45
N GLU A 127 -7.62 2.77 -10.56
CA GLU A 127 -6.47 3.17 -9.75
C GLU A 127 -5.19 3.24 -10.60
N THR A 128 -5.02 2.28 -11.51
CA THR A 128 -3.91 2.28 -12.48
C THR A 128 -3.98 3.51 -13.38
N LEU A 129 -5.16 3.86 -13.88
CA LEU A 129 -5.36 5.05 -14.71
C LEU A 129 -5.03 6.35 -13.95
N LYS A 130 -5.51 6.51 -12.72
CA LYS A 130 -5.23 7.69 -11.87
C LYS A 130 -3.75 7.82 -11.53
N LEU A 131 -3.09 6.72 -11.19
CA LEU A 131 -1.66 6.69 -10.90
C LEU A 131 -0.85 7.17 -12.11
N VAL A 132 -1.13 6.60 -13.30
CA VAL A 132 -0.39 6.96 -14.52
C VAL A 132 -0.66 8.41 -14.92
N TYR A 133 -1.91 8.89 -14.82
CA TYR A 133 -2.23 10.29 -15.06
C TYR A 133 -1.44 11.24 -14.16
N SER A 134 -1.37 10.95 -12.86
CA SER A 134 -0.61 11.75 -11.88
C SER A 134 0.89 11.75 -12.20
N LEU A 135 1.45 10.59 -12.56
CA LEU A 135 2.86 10.45 -12.91
C LEU A 135 3.22 11.21 -14.19
N LEU A 136 2.40 11.12 -15.24
CA LEU A 136 2.62 11.86 -16.49
C LEU A 136 2.69 13.37 -16.25
N ASN A 137 1.77 13.92 -15.44
CA ASN A 137 1.78 15.33 -15.09
C ASN A 137 3.03 15.73 -14.29
N ARG A 138 3.43 14.94 -13.28
CA ARG A 138 4.63 15.22 -12.46
C ARG A 138 5.94 15.18 -13.26
N GLN A 139 5.95 14.50 -14.39
CA GLN A 139 7.16 14.24 -15.19
C GLN A 139 7.18 15.05 -16.50
N ASN A 140 6.39 16.14 -16.59
CA ASN A 140 6.28 17.03 -17.76
C ASN A 140 5.77 16.35 -19.05
N PHE A 141 4.98 15.28 -18.94
CA PHE A 141 4.28 14.65 -20.08
C PHE A 141 2.82 15.13 -20.18
N GLY A 142 2.63 16.45 -20.20
CA GLY A 142 1.31 17.07 -20.17
C GLY A 142 0.41 16.69 -21.36
N ALA A 143 0.98 16.52 -22.56
CA ALA A 143 0.22 16.13 -23.75
C ALA A 143 -0.37 14.70 -23.62
N GLN A 144 0.40 13.77 -23.06
CA GLN A 144 -0.02 12.39 -22.82
C GLN A 144 -1.04 12.32 -21.69
N ALA A 145 -0.84 13.09 -20.61
CA ALA A 145 -1.83 13.22 -19.54
C ALA A 145 -3.17 13.78 -20.08
N ALA A 146 -3.12 14.84 -20.89
CA ALA A 146 -4.30 15.43 -21.52
C ALA A 146 -5.02 14.47 -22.48
N ARG A 147 -4.28 13.61 -23.18
CA ARG A 147 -4.87 12.54 -23.99
C ARG A 147 -5.56 11.49 -23.12
N LEU A 148 -4.95 11.11 -22.00
CA LEU A 148 -5.53 10.16 -21.04
C LEU A 148 -6.83 10.72 -20.42
N ALA A 149 -6.83 12.00 -20.03
CA ALA A 149 -7.99 12.71 -19.50
C ALA A 149 -9.15 12.76 -20.51
N ARG A 150 -8.86 12.94 -21.81
CA ARG A 150 -9.87 12.91 -22.88
C ARG A 150 -10.47 11.52 -23.10
N LEU A 151 -9.65 10.46 -22.96
CA LEU A 151 -10.11 9.08 -23.17
C LEU A 151 -10.86 8.52 -21.97
N TYR A 152 -10.52 8.95 -20.75
CA TYR A 152 -11.09 8.45 -19.50
C TYR A 152 -11.58 9.57 -18.57
N PRO A 153 -12.40 10.53 -19.06
CA PRO A 153 -12.76 11.71 -18.30
C PRO A 153 -13.53 11.37 -17.03
N ARG A 154 -14.44 10.38 -17.08
CA ARG A 154 -15.22 9.96 -15.90
C ARG A 154 -14.39 9.34 -14.78
N ILE A 155 -13.26 8.72 -15.11
CA ILE A 155 -12.40 8.05 -14.12
C ILE A 155 -11.41 9.05 -13.51
N LEU A 156 -10.88 9.95 -14.33
CA LEU A 156 -9.80 10.88 -13.96
C LEU A 156 -10.31 12.23 -13.45
N LEU A 157 -11.47 12.67 -13.93
CA LEU A 157 -12.15 13.92 -13.52
C LEU A 157 -13.30 13.66 -12.54
N ALA A 158 -13.57 12.40 -12.17
CA ALA A 158 -14.41 12.14 -11.01
C ALA A 158 -13.75 12.85 -9.82
N PRO A 159 -14.46 13.75 -9.12
CA PRO A 159 -13.92 14.39 -7.93
C PRO A 159 -13.42 13.30 -7.00
N SER A 160 -12.24 13.51 -6.41
CA SER A 160 -11.72 12.56 -5.44
C SER A 160 -12.77 12.38 -4.36
N VAL A 161 -13.34 11.17 -4.30
CA VAL A 161 -14.32 10.79 -3.26
C VAL A 161 -13.63 10.72 -1.89
N LEU A 162 -12.29 10.72 -1.87
CA LEU A 162 -11.49 10.79 -0.67
C LEU A 162 -11.24 12.25 -0.27
N PRO A 163 -11.39 12.59 1.01
CA PRO A 163 -11.09 13.93 1.52
C PRO A 163 -9.57 14.17 1.48
N THR A 164 -9.20 15.45 1.44
CA THR A 164 -7.84 15.87 1.75
C THR A 164 -7.57 15.62 3.24
N LEU A 165 -6.40 15.08 3.55
CA LEU A 165 -6.01 14.85 4.95
C LEU A 165 -5.47 16.14 5.56
N ALA A 166 -5.93 16.46 6.77
CA ALA A 166 -5.38 17.55 7.55
C ALA A 166 -3.87 17.35 7.79
N THR A 167 -3.19 18.48 8.00
CA THR A 167 -1.81 18.46 8.46
C THR A 167 -1.88 18.44 9.99
N PRO A 168 -1.29 17.44 10.67
CA PRO A 168 -1.34 17.38 12.13
C PRO A 168 -0.75 18.65 12.74
N LYS A 169 -1.36 19.15 13.81
CA LYS A 169 -0.83 20.30 14.55
C LYS A 169 0.53 19.92 15.18
N ALA A 170 1.57 20.67 14.84
CA ALA A 170 2.88 20.50 15.46
C ALA A 170 2.83 20.89 16.95
N GLY A 171 3.57 20.18 17.80
CA GLY A 171 3.70 20.52 19.23
C GLY A 171 2.58 20.00 20.14
N ALA A 172 1.85 18.94 19.78
CA ALA A 172 0.93 18.30 20.72
C ALA A 172 1.72 17.59 21.85
N GLU A 173 1.30 17.81 23.09
CA GLU A 173 1.90 17.20 24.28
C GLU A 173 1.57 15.69 24.36
N PRO A 174 2.51 14.86 24.87
CA PRO A 174 2.24 13.47 25.19
C PRO A 174 1.07 13.32 26.18
N LEU A 175 0.23 12.33 25.95
CA LEU A 175 -0.93 12.00 26.77
C LEU A 175 -0.70 10.70 27.53
N LEU A 176 -1.29 10.61 28.72
CA LEU A 176 -1.40 9.34 29.44
C LEU A 176 -2.26 8.35 28.65
N PRO A 177 -2.02 7.02 28.74
CA PRO A 177 -2.77 6.01 27.99
C PRO A 177 -4.29 6.12 28.13
N GLY A 178 -4.80 6.38 29.34
CA GLY A 178 -6.25 6.58 29.56
C GLY A 178 -6.83 7.82 28.85
N ARG A 179 -6.02 8.88 28.68
CA ARG A 179 -6.42 10.07 27.92
C ARG A 179 -6.37 9.82 26.41
N ILE A 180 -5.41 9.04 25.93
CA ILE A 180 -5.38 8.56 24.54
C ILE A 180 -6.65 7.75 24.26
N TYR A 181 -6.97 6.81 25.15
CA TYR A 181 -8.16 5.98 25.04
C TYR A 181 -9.44 6.81 24.93
N ALA A 182 -9.70 7.68 25.92
CA ALA A 182 -10.91 8.50 25.92
C ALA A 182 -11.02 9.43 24.71
N LYS A 183 -9.88 9.97 24.23
CA LYS A 183 -9.81 10.83 23.06
C LYS A 183 -10.12 10.08 21.75
N VAL A 184 -9.65 8.84 21.63
CA VAL A 184 -9.61 8.12 20.34
C VAL A 184 -10.80 7.16 20.16
N VAL A 185 -11.40 6.64 21.24
CA VAL A 185 -12.58 5.76 21.15
C VAL A 185 -13.69 6.31 20.24
N PRO A 186 -14.07 7.60 20.30
CA PRO A 186 -15.09 8.14 19.41
C PRO A 186 -14.74 8.08 17.92
N SER A 187 -13.46 7.95 17.58
CA SER A 187 -12.98 7.82 16.21
C SER A 187 -12.89 6.38 15.71
N VAL A 188 -12.95 5.38 16.60
CA VAL A 188 -12.77 3.96 16.27
C VAL A 188 -14.14 3.27 16.18
N VAL A 189 -14.36 2.54 15.09
CA VAL A 189 -15.63 1.87 14.80
C VAL A 189 -15.46 0.35 14.76
N LEU A 190 -16.51 -0.36 15.14
CA LEU A 190 -16.66 -1.79 14.86
C LEU A 190 -17.31 -1.95 13.48
N ILE A 191 -16.72 -2.79 12.64
CA ILE A 191 -17.23 -3.15 11.32
C ILE A 191 -17.68 -4.60 11.35
N HIS A 192 -18.92 -4.86 10.92
CA HIS A 192 -19.43 -6.20 10.67
C HIS A 192 -19.71 -6.41 9.18
N SER A 193 -19.24 -7.56 8.67
CA SER A 193 -19.50 -8.02 7.30
C SER A 193 -19.83 -9.52 7.29
N ARG A 194 -21.12 -9.85 7.08
CA ARG A 194 -21.64 -11.24 7.15
C ARG A 194 -21.21 -11.95 8.45
N ARG A 195 -20.19 -12.83 8.37
CA ARG A 195 -19.64 -13.63 9.49
C ARG A 195 -18.27 -13.12 9.98
N ARG A 196 -17.87 -11.91 9.59
CA ARG A 196 -16.60 -11.28 9.96
C ARG A 196 -16.86 -10.01 10.75
N SER A 197 -15.97 -9.74 11.68
CA SER A 197 -15.85 -8.46 12.39
C SER A 197 -14.45 -7.88 12.15
N GLY A 198 -14.32 -6.58 12.34
CA GLY A 198 -13.05 -5.88 12.24
C GLY A 198 -13.13 -4.47 12.80
N THR A 199 -11.98 -3.80 12.83
CA THR A 199 -11.89 -2.41 13.26
C THR A 199 -11.72 -1.50 12.06
N GLY A 200 -12.38 -0.34 12.12
CA GLY A 200 -12.02 0.80 11.30
C GLY A 200 -11.88 2.05 12.16
N PHE A 201 -11.43 3.14 11.57
CA PHE A 201 -11.38 4.44 12.25
C PHE A 201 -11.57 5.59 11.27
N CYS A 202 -12.11 6.70 11.77
CA CYS A 202 -12.43 7.87 10.97
C CYS A 202 -11.19 8.70 10.65
N VAL A 203 -11.07 9.20 9.42
CA VAL A 203 -9.92 9.96 8.92
C VAL A 203 -10.33 11.08 7.97
N GLY A 204 -9.58 12.18 8.00
CA GLY A 204 -9.79 13.33 7.11
C GLY A 204 -11.06 14.11 7.43
N SER A 205 -12.22 13.53 7.18
CA SER A 205 -13.54 14.11 7.46
C SER A 205 -14.44 13.11 8.19
N PRO A 206 -15.35 13.56 9.08
CA PRO A 206 -16.35 12.71 9.68
C PRO A 206 -17.06 11.84 8.63
N GLY A 207 -17.16 10.54 8.92
CA GLY A 207 -17.82 9.55 8.07
C GLY A 207 -16.96 8.93 6.97
N ILE A 208 -15.67 9.27 6.86
CA ILE A 208 -14.71 8.55 6.01
C ILE A 208 -13.84 7.67 6.91
N LEU A 209 -13.90 6.36 6.69
CA LEU A 209 -13.29 5.36 7.55
C LEU A 209 -12.19 4.61 6.80
N LEU A 210 -11.05 4.40 7.46
CA LEU A 210 -10.06 3.41 7.05
C LEU A 210 -10.28 2.11 7.80
N THR A 211 -10.06 0.99 7.11
CA THR A 211 -10.08 -0.36 7.70
C THR A 211 -9.18 -1.30 6.91
N ALA A 212 -9.06 -2.54 7.37
CA ALA A 212 -8.42 -3.61 6.62
C ALA A 212 -9.39 -4.15 5.55
N ASP A 213 -8.87 -4.44 4.35
CA ASP A 213 -9.66 -4.97 3.23
C ASP A 213 -10.38 -6.27 3.62
N GLN A 214 -9.70 -7.14 4.39
CA GLN A 214 -10.28 -8.39 4.90
C GLN A 214 -11.50 -8.19 5.82
N ALA A 215 -11.59 -7.06 6.52
CA ALA A 215 -12.73 -6.75 7.39
C ALA A 215 -14.01 -6.50 6.57
N THR A 216 -13.87 -6.12 5.30
CA THR A 216 -15.01 -5.92 4.39
C THR A 216 -15.64 -7.24 3.94
N GLY A 217 -14.92 -8.37 4.02
CA GLY A 217 -15.39 -9.65 3.51
C GLY A 217 -15.76 -9.62 2.02
N GLY A 218 -15.18 -8.69 1.26
CA GLY A 218 -15.52 -8.44 -0.15
C GLY A 218 -16.91 -7.83 -0.38
N GLN A 219 -17.62 -7.41 0.68
CA GLN A 219 -18.94 -6.78 0.59
C GLN A 219 -18.81 -5.29 0.30
N ASP A 220 -19.70 -4.75 -0.54
CA ASP A 220 -19.74 -3.32 -0.86
C ASP A 220 -20.50 -2.49 0.18
N THR A 221 -21.32 -3.15 0.99
CA THR A 221 -22.04 -2.56 2.13
C THR A 221 -21.67 -3.27 3.42
N LEU A 222 -21.51 -2.50 4.50
CA LEU A 222 -21.03 -2.95 5.80
C LEU A 222 -21.92 -2.37 6.91
N ASP A 223 -22.07 -3.13 7.98
CA ASP A 223 -22.64 -2.63 9.22
C ASP A 223 -21.53 -1.95 10.02
N VAL A 224 -21.72 -0.69 10.38
CA VAL A 224 -20.73 0.11 11.12
C VAL A 224 -21.34 0.55 12.45
N TYR A 225 -20.60 0.34 13.54
CA TYR A 225 -21.00 0.72 14.89
C TYR A 225 -19.96 1.70 15.45
N PRO A 226 -20.25 3.01 15.43
CA PRO A 226 -19.44 4.02 16.11
C PRO A 226 -19.64 3.99 17.62
N PHE A 227 -18.68 4.55 18.35
CA PHE A 227 -18.68 4.59 19.81
C PHE A 227 -18.62 6.03 20.32
N GLN A 228 -18.98 6.20 21.59
CA GLN A 228 -18.68 7.38 22.38
C GLN A 228 -18.20 6.95 23.76
N ILE A 229 -17.61 7.89 24.51
CA ILE A 229 -17.31 7.68 25.92
C ILE A 229 -18.48 8.19 26.74
N ASP A 230 -19.02 7.33 27.60
CA ASP A 230 -20.02 7.66 28.61
C ASP A 230 -19.56 7.09 29.95
N ASP A 231 -19.46 7.94 30.97
CA ASP A 231 -18.91 7.61 32.29
C ASP A 231 -17.60 6.77 32.24
N GLY A 232 -16.67 7.18 31.38
CA GLY A 232 -15.37 6.51 31.19
C GLY A 232 -15.43 5.17 30.45
N LYS A 233 -16.61 4.73 30.00
CA LYS A 233 -16.82 3.47 29.28
C LYS A 233 -17.13 3.71 27.81
N PRO A 234 -16.68 2.83 26.90
CA PRO A 234 -17.11 2.86 25.51
C PRO A 234 -18.57 2.40 25.40
N VAL A 235 -19.42 3.20 24.77
CA VAL A 235 -20.82 2.86 24.50
C VAL A 235 -21.09 2.96 23.00
N ARG A 236 -21.71 1.93 22.42
CA ARG A 236 -22.12 1.94 21.01
C ARG A 236 -23.16 3.04 20.80
N THR A 237 -22.97 3.78 19.71
CA THR A 237 -23.98 4.68 19.16
C THR A 237 -24.90 3.92 18.19
N ARG A 238 -25.72 4.64 17.42
CA ARG A 238 -26.58 4.03 16.39
C ARG A 238 -25.75 3.28 15.35
N LYS A 239 -26.29 2.16 14.87
CA LYS A 239 -25.78 1.44 13.70
C LYS A 239 -25.87 2.33 12.46
N LEU A 240 -24.81 2.34 11.65
CA LEU A 240 -24.74 3.01 10.36
C LEU A 240 -24.52 1.97 9.23
N VAL A 241 -24.89 2.37 8.01
CA VAL A 241 -24.55 1.62 6.79
C VAL A 241 -23.32 2.26 6.16
N GLY A 242 -22.23 1.49 6.11
CA GLY A 242 -20.99 1.87 5.41
C GLY A 242 -20.99 1.37 3.97
N LYS A 243 -20.61 2.22 3.02
CA LYS A 243 -20.36 1.85 1.62
C LYS A 243 -18.86 1.81 1.35
N VAL A 244 -18.35 0.71 0.82
CA VAL A 244 -16.93 0.62 0.43
C VAL A 244 -16.70 1.48 -0.81
N ILE A 245 -15.86 2.49 -0.68
CA ILE A 245 -15.53 3.44 -1.75
C ILE A 245 -14.36 2.93 -2.59
N THR A 246 -13.34 2.38 -1.94
CA THR A 246 -12.18 1.82 -2.62
C THR A 246 -11.49 0.75 -1.77
N ARG A 247 -10.76 -0.14 -2.43
CA ARG A 247 -9.98 -1.22 -1.82
C ARG A 247 -8.56 -1.20 -2.39
N TRP A 248 -7.58 -0.99 -1.53
CA TRP A 248 -6.17 -1.10 -1.85
C TRP A 248 -5.67 -2.50 -1.48
N LYS A 249 -6.13 -3.51 -2.23
CA LYS A 249 -5.86 -4.94 -1.97
C LYS A 249 -4.40 -5.25 -1.67
N ARG A 250 -3.48 -4.62 -2.41
CA ARG A 250 -2.03 -4.82 -2.21
C ARG A 250 -1.54 -4.42 -0.83
N ARG A 251 -2.13 -3.39 -0.23
CA ARG A 251 -1.81 -2.90 1.11
C ARG A 251 -2.72 -3.51 2.17
N GLY A 252 -3.73 -4.28 1.76
CA GLY A 252 -4.73 -4.86 2.64
C GLY A 252 -5.63 -3.82 3.31
N LEU A 253 -5.89 -2.69 2.65
CA LEU A 253 -6.67 -1.57 3.19
C LEU A 253 -7.93 -1.30 2.37
N ALA A 254 -8.96 -0.75 3.00
CA ALA A 254 -10.17 -0.27 2.34
C ALA A 254 -10.61 1.07 2.94
N VAL A 255 -11.32 1.87 2.12
CA VAL A 255 -12.01 3.08 2.56
C VAL A 255 -13.51 2.83 2.53
N VAL A 256 -14.17 3.15 3.64
CA VAL A 256 -15.62 3.05 3.81
C VAL A 256 -16.18 4.44 4.07
N ARG A 257 -17.29 4.78 3.42
CA ARG A 257 -18.04 5.99 3.68
C ARG A 257 -19.33 5.65 4.39
N VAL A 258 -19.62 6.31 5.50
CA VAL A 258 -20.94 6.30 6.14
C VAL A 258 -21.65 7.62 5.83
N ALA A 259 -22.96 7.54 5.57
CA ALA A 259 -23.80 8.72 5.48
C ALA A 259 -24.26 9.13 6.90
N ASP A 260 -24.42 10.43 7.12
CA ASP A 260 -24.91 10.99 8.40
C ASP A 260 -24.16 10.43 9.64
N PRO A 261 -22.83 10.67 9.74
CA PRO A 261 -22.07 10.26 10.91
C PRO A 261 -22.57 11.00 12.17
N PRO A 262 -22.64 10.34 13.34
CA PRO A 262 -23.00 11.04 14.57
C PRO A 262 -21.98 12.14 14.88
N PRO A 263 -22.37 13.23 15.56
CA PRO A 263 -21.46 14.33 15.90
C PRO A 263 -20.24 13.90 16.71
N THR A 264 -20.34 12.79 17.43
CA THR A 264 -19.27 12.20 18.23
C THR A 264 -18.21 11.48 17.38
N LEU A 265 -18.52 11.09 16.13
CA LEU A 265 -17.57 10.42 15.25
C LEU A 265 -16.58 11.43 14.66
N THR A 266 -15.42 11.53 15.30
CA THR A 266 -14.36 12.48 14.95
C THR A 266 -13.23 11.81 14.16
N ALA A 267 -12.61 12.53 13.25
CA ALA A 267 -11.49 12.03 12.46
C ALA A 267 -10.17 12.11 13.23
N LEU A 268 -9.30 11.10 13.05
CA LEU A 268 -7.93 11.12 13.56
C LEU A 268 -6.96 11.70 12.54
N ASP A 269 -5.92 12.35 13.06
CA ASP A 269 -4.81 12.87 12.28
C ASP A 269 -3.83 11.76 11.92
N LEU A 270 -3.53 11.64 10.63
CA LEU A 270 -2.46 10.76 10.14
C LEU A 270 -1.15 11.55 10.12
N VAL A 271 -0.14 11.13 10.87
CA VAL A 271 1.15 11.82 10.83
C VAL A 271 1.92 11.51 9.54
N ALA A 272 2.70 12.49 9.07
CA ALA A 272 3.53 12.32 7.88
C ALA A 272 4.88 11.68 8.20
N ALA A 273 5.41 11.89 9.41
CA ALA A 273 6.66 11.30 9.86
C ALA A 273 6.41 9.91 10.44
N ASN A 274 7.31 8.97 10.16
CA ASN A 274 7.32 7.68 10.83
C ASN A 274 7.85 7.83 12.26
N PRO A 275 7.35 7.03 13.21
CA PRO A 275 7.90 6.98 14.56
C PRO A 275 9.30 6.35 14.55
N SER A 276 10.12 6.65 15.54
CA SER A 276 11.44 6.02 15.71
C SER A 276 11.33 4.66 16.39
N PRO A 277 12.24 3.70 16.11
CA PRO A 277 12.35 2.49 16.91
C PRO A 277 12.53 2.83 18.40
N GLY A 278 11.82 2.10 19.27
CA GLY A 278 11.76 2.34 20.71
C GLY A 278 10.64 3.29 21.15
N GLU A 279 9.99 4.02 20.24
CA GLU A 279 8.84 4.85 20.60
C GLU A 279 7.63 4.00 21.01
N LYS A 280 6.91 4.47 22.03
CA LYS A 280 5.65 3.88 22.48
C LYS A 280 4.56 4.07 21.44
N VAL A 281 3.80 3.01 21.22
CA VAL A 281 2.62 3.00 20.35
C VAL A 281 1.45 2.30 21.02
N PHE A 282 0.26 2.72 20.64
CA PHE A 282 -0.99 2.18 21.17
C PHE A 282 -1.88 1.71 20.03
N ALA A 283 -2.59 0.61 20.23
CA ALA A 283 -3.64 0.14 19.33
C ALA A 283 -4.97 0.19 20.06
N ILE A 284 -6.01 0.70 19.41
CA ILE A 284 -7.38 0.60 19.89
C ILE A 284 -8.19 -0.10 18.81
N GLY A 285 -8.92 -1.14 19.19
CA GLY A 285 -9.74 -1.89 18.24
C GLY A 285 -10.70 -2.83 18.92
N ASN A 286 -11.33 -3.68 18.12
CA ASN A 286 -12.39 -4.57 18.54
C ASN A 286 -11.97 -6.02 18.29
N PRO A 287 -11.01 -6.58 19.05
CA PRO A 287 -10.55 -7.94 18.88
C PRO A 287 -11.69 -8.96 19.03
N GLY A 288 -11.71 -9.98 18.19
CA GLY A 288 -12.80 -10.96 18.22
C GLY A 288 -12.81 -11.93 17.05
N LEU A 289 -13.59 -12.99 17.22
CA LEU A 289 -13.85 -14.01 16.20
C LEU A 289 -15.36 -14.22 16.06
N GLY A 290 -15.88 -14.03 14.86
CA GLY A 290 -17.31 -14.19 14.58
C GLY A 290 -18.16 -13.23 15.41
N ILE A 291 -19.03 -13.79 16.25
CA ILE A 291 -19.98 -13.02 17.11
C ILE A 291 -19.39 -12.60 18.46
N GLN A 292 -18.24 -13.16 18.87
CA GLN A 292 -17.57 -12.78 20.10
C GLN A 292 -16.58 -11.65 19.80
N VAL A 293 -16.94 -10.43 20.20
CA VAL A 293 -16.14 -9.22 19.98
C VAL A 293 -15.92 -8.54 21.32
N LEU A 294 -14.66 -8.27 21.65
CA LEU A 294 -14.25 -7.43 22.76
C LEU A 294 -14.11 -6.01 22.20
N GLU A 295 -15.06 -5.15 22.53
CA GLU A 295 -15.16 -3.81 21.94
C GLU A 295 -14.14 -2.86 22.55
N GLN A 296 -13.56 -2.00 21.71
CA GLN A 296 -12.69 -0.89 22.11
C GLN A 296 -11.56 -1.32 23.09
N SER A 297 -10.89 -2.44 22.82
CA SER A 297 -9.72 -2.86 23.59
C SER A 297 -8.50 -2.01 23.21
N ILE A 298 -7.78 -1.52 24.23
CA ILE A 298 -6.50 -0.84 24.08
C ILE A 298 -5.32 -1.77 24.36
N SER A 299 -4.23 -1.62 23.61
CA SER A 299 -2.96 -2.32 23.85
C SER A 299 -1.78 -1.37 23.65
N GLU A 300 -0.74 -1.52 24.45
CA GLU A 300 0.51 -0.74 24.37
C GLU A 300 1.65 -1.62 23.85
N GLY A 301 2.58 -1.03 23.10
CA GLY A 301 3.82 -1.67 22.69
C GLY A 301 4.86 -0.65 22.23
N LEU A 302 5.94 -1.16 21.65
CA LEU A 302 7.04 -0.35 21.13
C LEU A 302 7.18 -0.56 19.63
N VAL A 303 7.62 0.47 18.92
CA VAL A 303 8.07 0.34 17.53
C VAL A 303 9.40 -0.41 17.51
N SER A 304 9.46 -1.54 16.83
CA SER A 304 10.69 -2.34 16.71
C SER A 304 11.50 -1.98 15.47
N SER A 305 10.82 -1.61 14.37
CA SER A 305 11.48 -1.26 13.11
C SER A 305 10.55 -0.43 12.24
N VAL A 306 11.13 0.56 11.57
CA VAL A 306 10.50 1.29 10.48
C VAL A 306 11.04 0.72 9.18
N GLY A 307 10.21 0.52 8.16
CA GLY A 307 10.72 0.19 6.83
C GLY A 307 10.83 -1.30 6.50
N ARG A 308 10.24 -2.22 7.28
CA ARG A 308 10.25 -3.65 6.97
C ARG A 308 9.54 -3.89 5.64
N VAL A 309 10.22 -4.44 4.64
CA VAL A 309 9.57 -4.76 3.37
C VAL A 309 9.12 -6.21 3.34
N ILE A 310 7.80 -6.41 3.27
CA ILE A 310 7.17 -7.72 3.20
C ILE A 310 6.33 -7.75 1.93
N ARG A 311 6.63 -8.69 1.04
CA ARG A 311 5.93 -8.86 -0.25
C ARG A 311 5.82 -7.55 -1.06
N GLY A 312 6.86 -6.71 -0.97
CA GLY A 312 6.96 -5.44 -1.70
C GLY A 312 6.18 -4.26 -1.09
N ASN A 313 5.62 -4.40 0.11
CA ASN A 313 5.04 -3.28 0.86
C ASN A 313 5.89 -2.97 2.10
N VAL A 314 5.94 -1.69 2.44
CA VAL A 314 6.62 -1.20 3.64
C VAL A 314 5.69 -1.30 4.85
N TYR A 315 6.22 -1.80 5.96
CA TYR A 315 5.53 -1.93 7.24
C TYR A 315 6.33 -1.31 8.39
N LEU A 316 5.59 -0.80 9.37
CA LEU A 316 6.08 -0.63 10.74
C LEU A 316 5.99 -1.99 11.43
N GLN A 317 7.05 -2.39 12.13
CA GLN A 317 7.02 -3.51 13.06
C GLN A 317 6.84 -2.98 14.48
N HIS A 318 5.99 -3.61 15.27
CA HIS A 318 5.74 -3.25 16.67
C HIS A 318 5.52 -4.48 17.54
N THR A 319 5.55 -4.30 18.86
CA THR A 319 5.40 -5.39 19.83
C THR A 319 3.97 -5.68 20.26
N ILE A 320 3.00 -4.85 19.87
CA ILE A 320 1.59 -5.10 20.16
C ILE A 320 1.13 -6.41 19.51
N ALA A 321 0.49 -7.27 20.30
CA ALA A 321 -0.14 -8.49 19.81
C ALA A 321 -1.29 -8.14 18.85
N VAL A 322 -1.14 -8.51 17.57
CA VAL A 322 -2.18 -8.27 16.56
C VAL A 322 -3.04 -9.52 16.42
N SER A 323 -4.23 -9.47 17.03
CA SER A 323 -5.26 -10.50 16.90
C SER A 323 -6.29 -10.15 15.81
N PRO A 324 -7.10 -11.12 15.34
CA PRO A 324 -8.29 -10.83 14.55
C PRO A 324 -9.15 -9.77 15.23
N GLY A 325 -9.55 -8.74 14.49
CA GLY A 325 -10.32 -7.61 15.00
C GLY A 325 -9.48 -6.36 15.35
N ILE A 326 -8.17 -6.48 15.63
CA ILE A 326 -7.29 -5.30 15.76
C ILE A 326 -6.86 -4.77 14.38
N ALA A 327 -6.70 -5.67 13.40
CA ALA A 327 -6.38 -5.31 12.02
C ALA A 327 -7.41 -4.32 11.44
N GLY A 328 -6.90 -3.28 10.77
CA GLY A 328 -7.68 -2.16 10.25
C GLY A 328 -7.85 -0.99 11.21
N GLY A 329 -7.59 -1.21 12.51
CA GLY A 329 -7.58 -0.15 13.52
C GLY A 329 -6.32 0.71 13.49
N PRO A 330 -6.35 1.87 14.17
CA PRO A 330 -5.23 2.80 14.21
C PRO A 330 -4.10 2.28 15.11
N LEU A 331 -2.86 2.49 14.66
CA LEU A 331 -1.66 2.48 15.50
C LEU A 331 -1.33 3.93 15.83
N LEU A 332 -1.26 4.25 17.12
CA LEU A 332 -1.23 5.62 17.65
C LEU A 332 0.09 5.91 18.34
N ASN A 333 0.59 7.13 18.24
CA ASN A 333 1.64 7.63 19.13
C ASN A 333 1.05 8.08 20.49
N ASP A 334 1.93 8.54 21.38
CA ASP A 334 1.60 9.11 22.69
C ASP A 334 0.73 10.37 22.65
N ARG A 335 0.53 11.00 21.49
CA ARG A 335 -0.35 12.16 21.30
C ARG A 335 -1.76 11.77 20.81
N GLY A 336 -1.99 10.47 20.61
CA GLY A 336 -3.22 9.94 20.01
C GLY A 336 -3.33 10.23 18.50
N GLN A 337 -2.21 10.42 17.81
CA GLN A 337 -2.17 10.60 16.36
C GLN A 337 -1.78 9.28 15.68
N VAL A 338 -2.29 9.05 14.48
CA VAL A 338 -2.12 7.79 13.75
C VAL A 338 -0.76 7.74 13.06
N VAL A 339 0.10 6.85 13.52
CA VAL A 339 1.41 6.51 12.91
C VAL A 339 1.31 5.33 11.93
N GLY A 340 0.22 4.56 11.96
CA GLY A 340 -0.02 3.49 11.01
C GLY A 340 -1.39 2.84 11.14
N VAL A 341 -1.69 1.89 10.25
CA VAL A 341 -2.90 1.07 10.28
C VAL A 341 -2.52 -0.37 10.57
N ASN A 342 -3.02 -0.93 11.68
CA ASN A 342 -2.70 -2.30 12.09
C ASN A 342 -3.08 -3.28 10.97
N SER A 343 -2.21 -4.25 10.68
CA SER A 343 -2.36 -5.15 9.52
C SER A 343 -2.42 -6.62 9.93
N HIS A 344 -1.29 -7.20 10.31
CA HIS A 344 -1.16 -8.64 10.60
C HIS A 344 -0.06 -8.87 11.64
N ALA A 345 -0.11 -10.01 12.32
CA ALA A 345 1.00 -10.51 13.14
C ALA A 345 1.92 -11.41 12.31
N ALA A 346 3.18 -11.53 12.74
CA ALA A 346 4.00 -12.68 12.36
C ALA A 346 3.46 -13.96 13.01
N ILE A 347 3.98 -15.11 12.58
CA ILE A 347 3.74 -16.40 13.27
C ILE A 347 4.40 -16.39 14.66
N LEU A 348 5.45 -15.58 14.84
CA LEU A 348 6.15 -15.41 16.10
C LEU A 348 5.41 -14.39 16.98
N ASP A 349 5.24 -14.74 18.25
CA ASP A 349 4.62 -13.88 19.25
C ASP A 349 5.38 -12.56 19.45
N GLY A 350 4.63 -11.51 19.78
CA GLY A 350 5.20 -10.17 20.02
C GLY A 350 5.69 -9.45 18.77
N ILE A 351 5.32 -9.91 17.57
CA ILE A 351 5.66 -9.23 16.31
C ILE A 351 4.38 -8.89 15.53
N GLY A 352 3.99 -7.63 15.58
CA GLY A 352 2.89 -7.04 14.81
C GLY A 352 3.40 -6.14 13.68
N PHE A 353 2.59 -6.00 12.63
CA PHE A 353 2.85 -5.11 11.51
C PHE A 353 1.70 -4.12 11.28
N ALA A 354 2.07 -2.88 10.96
CA ALA A 354 1.15 -1.83 10.54
C ALA A 354 1.60 -1.18 9.23
N VAL A 355 0.65 -0.78 8.38
CA VAL A 355 0.94 0.04 7.19
C VAL A 355 1.27 1.46 7.67
N PRO A 356 2.46 2.03 7.37
CA PRO A 356 2.84 3.34 7.88
C PRO A 356 1.87 4.44 7.45
N SER A 357 1.57 5.39 8.32
CA SER A 357 0.68 6.53 8.00
C SER A 357 1.22 7.36 6.83
N GLU A 358 2.54 7.49 6.69
CA GLU A 358 3.19 8.11 5.54
C GLU A 358 2.77 7.45 4.22
N GLU A 359 2.74 6.11 4.19
CA GLU A 359 2.29 5.35 3.03
C GLU A 359 0.80 5.53 2.79
N VAL A 360 -0.01 5.50 3.85
CA VAL A 360 -1.46 5.70 3.76
C VAL A 360 -1.79 7.09 3.22
N ARG A 361 -1.11 8.14 3.67
CA ARG A 361 -1.30 9.52 3.20
C ARG A 361 -1.08 9.65 1.68
N LYS A 362 -0.16 8.88 1.09
CA LYS A 362 0.09 8.86 -0.36
C LYS A 362 -1.12 8.35 -1.17
N LEU A 363 -2.08 7.70 -0.53
CA LEU A 363 -3.31 7.18 -1.15
C LEU A 363 -4.46 8.21 -1.15
N PHE A 364 -4.32 9.29 -0.38
CA PHE A 364 -5.29 10.39 -0.33
C PHE A 364 -4.82 11.57 -1.18
N PRO A 365 -5.73 12.42 -1.66
CA PRO A 365 -5.37 13.67 -2.32
C PRO A 365 -4.46 14.51 -1.42
N LYS A 366 -3.47 15.16 -2.04
CA LYS A 366 -2.70 16.21 -1.35
C LYS A 366 -3.57 17.48 -1.25
N PRO A 367 -3.43 18.27 -0.18
CA PRO A 367 -4.00 19.61 -0.12
C PRO A 367 -3.53 20.49 -1.28
#